data_AF-A0A7Y8M3J2-F1
#
_entry.id   AF-A0A7Y8M3J2-F1
#
_cell.length_a   1.000
_cell.length_b   1.000
_cell.length_c   1.000
_cell.angle_alpha   90.00
_cell.angle_beta   90.00
_cell.angle_gamma   90.00
#
_symmetry.space_group_name_H-M   'P 1'
#
loop_
_entity.id
_entity.type
_entity.pdbx_description
1 polymer ?
#
loop_
_entity_poly.entity_id
_entity_poly.type
_entity_poly.pdbx_seq_one_letter_code
_entity_poly.pdbx_strand_id
1 'polypeptide(L)'
;MKINSIKTLGELKQSGYKPKSIKDELRDNLIKFLKEKKNPFEGIIGFDDTVIPDLQTAILSRHDILFLGLRGQAKTKIARMMINLLDEYIPVVEGSELNDDPLNPLSFYAKEAIARNGDSTAISWIHRSERYTEKLATPDVSVADLIGDVDPIKAAALKLP
;
A
#
# COMPACT_ATOMS: atom_id res chain seq x y z
N MET A 1 -3.66 -0.69 22.75
CA MET A 1 -4.49 -1.85 22.33
C MET A 1 -3.61 -2.71 21.44
N LYS A 2 -3.47 -4.02 21.69
CA LYS A 2 -2.70 -4.88 20.78
C LYS A 2 -3.55 -5.05 19.52
N ILE A 3 -3.17 -4.39 18.45
CA ILE A 3 -3.90 -4.36 17.18
C ILE A 3 -4.23 -5.80 16.70
N ASN A 4 -3.33 -6.75 16.96
CA ASN A 4 -3.47 -8.18 16.63
C ASN A 4 -4.61 -8.92 17.38
N SER A 5 -5.30 -8.31 18.34
CA SER A 5 -6.46 -8.95 19.00
C SER A 5 -7.76 -8.79 18.22
N ILE A 6 -7.82 -7.86 17.26
CA ILE A 6 -8.98 -7.63 16.41
C ILE A 6 -8.92 -8.61 15.25
N LYS A 7 -9.92 -9.49 15.14
CA LYS A 7 -9.96 -10.59 14.16
C LYS A 7 -11.16 -10.53 13.24
N THR A 8 -12.13 -9.67 13.51
CA THR A 8 -13.35 -9.54 12.71
C THR A 8 -13.62 -8.11 12.27
N LEU A 9 -14.39 -7.97 11.19
CA LEU A 9 -14.86 -6.68 10.70
C LEU A 9 -15.68 -5.91 11.76
N GLY A 10 -16.51 -6.61 12.54
CA GLY A 10 -17.31 -6.01 13.61
C GLY A 10 -16.44 -5.39 14.70
N GLU A 11 -15.42 -6.12 15.17
CA GLU A 11 -14.46 -5.61 16.14
C GLU A 11 -13.66 -4.43 15.57
N LEU A 12 -13.29 -4.48 14.29
CA LEU A 12 -12.56 -3.40 13.62
C LEU A 12 -13.39 -2.11 13.60
N LYS A 13 -14.68 -2.20 13.26
CA LYS A 13 -15.61 -1.05 13.32
C LYS A 13 -15.72 -0.49 14.75
N GLN A 14 -15.85 -1.35 15.75
CA GLN A 14 -15.95 -0.95 17.16
C GLN A 14 -14.66 -0.28 17.68
N SER A 15 -13.50 -0.66 17.15
CA SER A 15 -12.22 -0.02 17.49
C SER A 15 -12.10 1.41 16.97
N GLY A 16 -13.00 1.85 16.07
CA GLY A 16 -12.96 3.16 15.44
C GLY A 16 -11.87 3.30 14.37
N TYR A 17 -11.36 2.18 13.85
CA TYR A 17 -10.40 2.18 12.75
C TYR A 17 -10.94 2.94 11.54
N LYS A 18 -10.10 3.74 10.91
CA LYS A 18 -10.43 4.51 9.72
C LYS A 18 -9.41 4.20 8.62
N PRO A 19 -9.86 3.78 7.43
CA PRO A 19 -9.01 3.62 6.27
C PRO A 19 -8.25 4.91 5.99
N LYS A 20 -7.00 4.76 5.57
CA LYS A 20 -6.18 5.86 5.05
C LYS A 20 -5.69 5.49 3.67
N SER A 21 -5.57 6.50 2.82
CA SER A 21 -4.85 6.32 1.56
C SER A 21 -3.36 6.17 1.84
N ILE A 22 -2.64 5.48 0.96
CA ILE A 22 -1.17 5.37 1.05
C ILE A 22 -0.54 6.77 1.06
N LYS A 23 -1.07 7.71 0.26
CA LYS A 23 -0.59 9.10 0.22
C LYS A 23 -0.77 9.81 1.57
N ASP A 24 -1.82 9.50 2.31
CA ASP A 24 -2.04 10.04 3.66
C ASP A 24 -1.14 9.38 4.70
N GLU A 25 -0.96 8.06 4.66
CA GLU A 25 -0.01 7.36 5.54
C GLU A 25 1.39 7.94 5.39
N LEU A 26 1.90 8.01 4.14
CA LEU A 26 3.22 8.54 3.84
C LEU A 26 3.39 9.98 4.35
N ARG A 27 2.38 10.83 4.15
CA ARG A 27 2.39 12.24 4.58
C ARG A 27 2.36 12.37 6.10
N ASP A 28 1.41 11.72 6.77
CA ASP A 28 1.23 11.79 8.21
C ASP A 28 2.47 11.29 8.95
N ASN A 29 3.01 10.15 8.50
CA ASN A 29 4.20 9.57 9.10
C ASN A 29 5.44 10.40 8.79
N LEU A 30 5.60 10.95 7.58
CA LEU A 30 6.71 11.85 7.29
C LEU A 30 6.70 13.08 8.21
N ILE A 31 5.54 13.70 8.43
CA ILE A 31 5.39 14.82 9.37
C ILE A 31 5.86 14.42 10.77
N LYS A 32 5.52 13.20 11.23
CA LYS A 32 5.97 12.68 12.53
C LYS A 32 7.49 12.51 12.57
N PHE A 33 8.09 11.90 11.55
CA PHE A 33 9.55 11.75 11.46
C PHE A 33 10.27 13.10 11.50
N LEU A 34 9.79 14.10 10.77
CA LEU A 34 10.36 15.45 10.74
C LEU A 34 10.27 16.14 12.11
N LYS A 35 9.13 16.04 12.79
CA LYS A 35 8.96 16.57 14.17
C LYS A 35 9.91 15.91 15.16
N GLU A 36 10.14 14.60 15.01
CA GLU A 36 11.05 13.82 15.85
C GLU A 36 12.52 13.96 15.44
N LYS A 37 12.83 14.74 14.39
CA LYS A 37 14.18 14.86 13.79
C LYS A 37 14.80 13.51 13.43
N LYS A 38 13.96 12.56 12.98
CA LYS A 38 14.39 11.23 12.50
C LYS A 38 14.44 11.21 10.98
N ASN A 39 15.39 10.46 10.43
CA ASN A 39 15.51 10.26 8.99
C ASN A 39 14.85 8.91 8.60
N PRO A 40 13.76 8.90 7.79
CA PRO A 40 13.15 7.66 7.31
C PRO A 40 14.00 6.94 6.24
N PHE A 41 15.02 7.62 5.69
CA PHE A 41 15.91 7.16 4.63
C PHE A 41 17.34 6.89 5.15
N GLU A 42 17.46 6.31 6.35
CA GLU A 42 18.73 5.90 6.94
C GLU A 42 19.61 5.01 6.03
N GLY A 43 20.88 5.41 5.83
CA GLY A 43 21.81 4.68 4.97
C GLY A 43 21.75 5.05 3.49
N ILE A 44 20.95 6.04 3.10
CA ILE A 44 21.22 6.83 1.89
C ILE A 44 22.36 7.79 2.22
N ILE A 45 23.45 7.71 1.44
CA ILE A 45 24.65 8.54 1.64
C ILE A 45 24.59 9.67 0.62
N GLY A 46 24.63 10.91 1.11
CA GLY A 46 24.44 12.10 0.29
C GLY A 46 22.97 12.30 -0.10
N PHE A 47 22.75 13.26 -1.00
CA PHE A 47 21.42 13.75 -1.41
C PHE A 47 20.61 14.49 -0.33
N ASP A 48 21.21 14.72 0.85
CA ASP A 48 20.60 15.47 1.96
C ASP A 48 20.17 16.88 1.55
N ASP A 49 20.91 17.50 0.64
CA ASP A 49 20.64 18.86 0.12
C ASP A 49 19.99 18.88 -1.27
N THR A 50 19.63 17.72 -1.85
CA THR A 50 19.05 17.64 -3.20
C THR A 50 17.82 16.73 -3.28
N VAL A 51 17.99 15.42 -3.46
CA VAL A 51 16.88 14.49 -3.73
C VAL A 51 15.98 14.29 -2.51
N ILE A 52 16.54 14.23 -1.30
CA ILE A 52 15.74 13.96 -0.09
C ILE A 52 14.76 15.11 0.21
N PRO A 53 15.17 16.40 0.18
CA PRO A 53 14.24 17.52 0.32
C PRO A 53 13.11 17.54 -0.72
N ASP A 54 13.43 17.26 -1.99
CA ASP A 54 12.42 17.22 -3.07
C ASP A 54 11.44 16.06 -2.87
N LEU A 55 11.94 14.90 -2.46
CA LEU A 55 11.12 13.73 -2.13
C LEU A 55 10.18 14.02 -0.96
N GLN A 56 10.68 14.66 0.10
CA GLN A 56 9.87 15.07 1.23
C GLN A 56 8.76 16.03 0.80
N THR A 57 9.10 17.01 -0.04
CA THR A 57 8.14 17.98 -0.58
C THR A 57 7.05 17.29 -1.42
N ALA A 58 7.44 16.34 -2.28
CA ALA A 58 6.51 15.56 -3.09
C ALA A 58 5.54 14.73 -2.23
N ILE A 59 6.06 14.06 -1.19
CA ILE A 59 5.24 13.28 -0.24
C ILE A 59 4.27 14.19 0.52
N LEU A 60 4.75 15.32 1.06
CA LEU A 60 3.91 16.29 1.76
C LEU A 60 2.79 16.83 0.85
N SER A 61 3.08 16.98 -0.44
CA SER A 61 2.15 17.44 -1.46
C SER A 61 1.28 16.32 -2.05
N ARG A 62 1.45 15.07 -1.61
CA ARG A 62 0.73 13.88 -2.10
C ARG A 62 0.90 13.64 -3.62
N HIS A 63 2.06 14.01 -4.17
CA HIS A 63 2.39 13.79 -5.57
C HIS A 63 2.86 12.36 -5.82
N ASP A 64 2.64 11.89 -7.05
CA ASP A 64 3.28 10.69 -7.57
C ASP A 64 4.74 11.02 -7.92
N ILE A 65 5.65 10.07 -7.69
CA ILE A 65 7.10 10.32 -7.73
C ILE A 65 7.74 9.45 -8.82
N LEU A 66 8.51 10.10 -9.70
CA LEU A 66 9.34 9.44 -10.70
C LEU A 66 10.81 9.71 -10.42
N PHE A 67 11.57 8.66 -10.09
CA PHE A 67 13.01 8.77 -9.88
C PHE A 67 13.77 8.68 -11.21
N LEU A 68 14.45 9.76 -11.59
CA LEU A 68 15.33 9.82 -12.76
C LEU A 68 16.80 9.89 -12.32
N GLY A 69 17.67 9.14 -13.00
CA GLY A 69 19.10 9.13 -12.70
C GLY A 69 19.84 7.93 -13.26
N LEU A 70 21.16 7.95 -13.16
CA LEU A 70 22.05 6.90 -13.65
C LEU A 70 21.96 5.62 -12.80
N ARG A 71 22.48 4.51 -13.33
CA ARG A 71 22.59 3.25 -12.59
C ARG A 71 23.45 3.44 -11.35
N GLY A 72 23.05 2.82 -10.23
CA GLY A 72 23.80 2.89 -8.97
C GLY A 72 23.51 4.12 -8.09
N GLN A 73 22.70 5.07 -8.54
CA GLN A 73 22.35 6.28 -7.77
C GLN A 73 21.20 6.07 -6.76
N ALA A 74 21.15 4.91 -6.11
CA ALA A 74 20.20 4.61 -5.03
C ALA A 74 18.68 4.72 -5.31
N LYS A 75 18.21 4.95 -6.54
CA LYS A 75 16.77 5.07 -6.89
C LYS A 75 15.88 3.97 -6.28
N THR A 76 16.19 2.71 -6.58
CA THR A 76 15.45 1.55 -6.05
C THR A 76 15.59 1.42 -4.53
N LYS A 77 16.74 1.84 -3.97
CA LYS A 77 16.96 1.82 -2.52
C LYS A 77 16.03 2.82 -1.83
N ILE A 78 15.96 4.06 -2.33
CA ILE A 78 15.05 5.10 -1.81
C ILE A 78 13.59 4.63 -1.92
N ALA A 79 13.18 4.11 -3.07
CA ALA A 79 11.82 3.60 -3.27
C ALA A 79 11.45 2.50 -2.26
N ARG A 80 12.35 1.53 -2.03
CA ARG A 80 12.15 0.47 -1.02
C ARG A 80 12.06 1.00 0.40
N MET A 81 12.77 2.08 0.70
CA MET A 81 12.76 2.70 2.04
C MET A 81 11.48 3.49 2.33
N MET A 82 10.67 3.81 1.32
CA MET A 82 9.37 4.47 1.53
C MET A 82 8.43 3.65 2.42
N ILE A 83 8.61 2.32 2.51
CA ILE A 83 7.84 1.47 3.44
C ILE A 83 7.97 1.91 4.91
N ASN A 84 9.08 2.56 5.27
CA ASN A 84 9.31 3.04 6.64
C ASN A 84 8.31 4.12 7.04
N LEU A 85 7.69 4.78 6.05
CA LEU A 85 6.65 5.80 6.21
C LEU A 85 5.23 5.24 6.16
N LEU A 86 5.06 3.92 5.99
CA LEU A 86 3.75 3.27 6.09
C LEU A 86 3.42 2.92 7.53
N ASP A 87 2.13 2.85 7.85
CA ASP A 87 1.66 2.36 9.13
C ASP A 87 2.11 0.91 9.32
N GLU A 88 2.57 0.60 10.53
CA GLU A 88 3.26 -0.67 10.84
C GLU A 88 2.40 -1.89 10.52
N TYR A 89 1.12 -1.82 10.82
CA TYR A 89 0.14 -2.86 10.52
C TYR A 89 -1.13 -2.26 9.93
N ILE A 90 -1.68 -2.90 8.91
CA ILE A 90 -3.02 -2.59 8.38
C ILE A 90 -3.90 -3.85 8.38
N PRO A 91 -5.22 -3.69 8.58
CA PRO A 91 -6.16 -4.79 8.51
C PRO A 91 -6.48 -5.10 7.04
N VAL A 92 -6.61 -6.38 6.72
CA VAL A 92 -7.02 -6.84 5.39
C VAL A 92 -8.07 -7.93 5.54
N VAL A 93 -8.95 -8.08 4.55
CA VAL A 93 -9.89 -9.21 4.52
C VAL A 93 -9.10 -10.51 4.36
N GLU A 94 -9.30 -11.46 5.26
CA GLU A 94 -8.58 -12.72 5.23
C GLU A 94 -8.86 -13.48 3.92
N GLY A 95 -7.82 -13.96 3.26
CA GLY A 95 -7.90 -14.65 1.96
C GLY A 95 -8.01 -13.73 0.74
N SER A 96 -8.05 -12.41 0.91
CA SER A 96 -7.94 -11.47 -0.22
C SER A 96 -6.52 -11.47 -0.80
N GLU A 97 -6.41 -11.71 -2.11
CA GLU A 97 -5.14 -11.59 -2.84
C GLU A 97 -4.67 -10.13 -2.98
N LEU A 98 -5.59 -9.17 -2.96
CA LEU A 98 -5.29 -7.75 -3.14
C LEU A 98 -5.07 -7.00 -1.82
N ASN A 99 -5.04 -7.72 -0.69
CA ASN A 99 -4.96 -7.11 0.64
C ASN A 99 -6.09 -6.07 0.85
N ASP A 100 -7.32 -6.44 0.50
CA ASP A 100 -8.48 -5.53 0.53
C ASP A 100 -8.72 -4.93 1.92
N ASP A 101 -8.96 -3.63 1.96
CA ASP A 101 -9.42 -2.95 3.17
C ASP A 101 -10.81 -3.47 3.57
N PRO A 102 -10.99 -3.99 4.80
CA PRO A 102 -12.28 -4.52 5.26
C PRO A 102 -13.43 -3.51 5.29
N LEU A 103 -13.13 -2.21 5.35
CA LEU A 103 -14.12 -1.13 5.36
C LEU A 103 -14.33 -0.51 3.97
N ASN A 104 -13.40 -0.72 3.03
CA ASN A 104 -13.50 -0.24 1.66
C ASN A 104 -12.97 -1.28 0.65
N PRO A 105 -13.62 -2.44 0.53
CA PRO A 105 -13.13 -3.54 -0.30
C PRO A 105 -13.22 -3.21 -1.79
N LEU A 106 -12.21 -3.62 -2.56
CA LEU A 106 -12.17 -3.42 -4.01
C LEU A 106 -12.51 -4.71 -4.75
N SER A 107 -11.89 -5.83 -4.36
CA SER A 107 -12.04 -7.11 -5.04
C SER A 107 -13.44 -7.69 -4.90
N PHE A 108 -13.84 -8.49 -5.89
CA PHE A 108 -15.08 -9.26 -5.85
C PHE A 108 -15.09 -10.23 -4.66
N TYR A 109 -13.96 -10.90 -4.40
CA TYR A 109 -13.80 -11.82 -3.29
C TYR A 109 -14.13 -11.16 -1.94
N ALA A 110 -13.50 -10.01 -1.65
CA ALA A 110 -13.70 -9.32 -0.38
C ALA A 110 -15.14 -8.81 -0.23
N LYS A 111 -15.73 -8.27 -1.30
CA LYS A 111 -17.13 -7.82 -1.33
C LYS A 111 -18.09 -8.98 -1.03
N GLU A 112 -17.90 -10.14 -1.65
CA GLU A 112 -18.70 -11.34 -1.39
C GLU A 112 -18.51 -11.86 0.04
N ALA A 113 -17.26 -11.93 0.53
CA ALA A 113 -16.97 -12.39 1.88
C ALA A 113 -17.63 -11.50 2.94
N ILE A 114 -17.65 -10.19 2.73
CA ILE A 114 -18.33 -9.22 3.59
C ILE A 114 -19.85 -9.32 3.46
N ALA A 115 -20.39 -9.48 2.25
CA ALA A 115 -21.82 -9.66 2.04
C ALA A 115 -22.37 -10.92 2.73
N ARG A 116 -21.60 -12.01 2.73
CA ARG A 116 -22.00 -13.29 3.34
C ARG A 116 -21.86 -13.31 4.85
N ASN A 117 -20.74 -12.82 5.37
CA ASN A 117 -20.39 -12.97 6.79
C ASN A 117 -20.66 -11.71 7.63
N GLY A 118 -20.89 -10.56 6.99
CA GLY A 118 -21.16 -9.29 7.67
C GLY A 118 -20.07 -8.91 8.67
N ASP A 119 -20.46 -8.58 9.90
CA ASP A 119 -19.51 -8.22 10.96
C ASP A 119 -18.63 -9.40 11.41
N SER A 120 -18.99 -10.64 11.09
CA SER A 120 -18.19 -11.82 11.37
C SER A 120 -17.10 -12.10 10.32
N THR A 121 -16.98 -11.26 9.28
CA THR A 121 -15.91 -11.42 8.28
C THR A 121 -14.54 -11.39 8.95
N ALA A 122 -13.77 -12.45 8.73
CA ALA A 122 -12.44 -12.57 9.30
C ALA A 122 -11.47 -11.58 8.64
N ILE A 123 -10.62 -10.98 9.47
CA ILE A 123 -9.56 -10.07 9.03
C ILE A 123 -8.21 -10.58 9.52
N SER A 124 -7.17 -10.30 8.74
CA SER A 124 -5.78 -10.48 9.14
C SER A 124 -5.06 -9.14 9.17
N TRP A 125 -3.88 -9.10 9.79
CA TRP A 125 -3.06 -7.88 9.87
C TRP A 125 -1.75 -8.14 9.13
N ILE A 126 -1.45 -7.30 8.16
CA ILE A 126 -0.20 -7.38 7.39
C ILE A 126 0.78 -6.32 7.87
N HIS A 127 2.05 -6.68 7.99
CA HIS A 127 3.09 -5.73 8.39
C HIS A 127 3.54 -4.90 7.18
N ARG A 128 3.97 -3.65 7.40
CA ARG A 128 4.45 -2.76 6.32
C ARG A 128 5.56 -3.32 5.43
N SER A 129 6.39 -4.24 5.95
CA SER A 129 7.43 -4.89 5.15
C SER A 129 6.88 -5.77 4.04
N GLU A 130 5.63 -6.20 4.16
CA GLU A 130 4.94 -7.06 3.19
C GLU A 130 4.16 -6.25 2.14
N ARG A 131 4.11 -4.91 2.30
CA ARG A 131 3.32 -4.01 1.45
C ARG A 131 4.08 -3.47 0.23
N TYR A 132 5.35 -3.81 0.06
CA TYR A 132 6.15 -3.36 -1.09
C TYR A 132 6.12 -4.39 -2.22
N THR A 133 5.68 -3.92 -3.38
CA THR A 133 5.69 -4.69 -4.62
C THR A 133 6.52 -3.95 -5.66
N GLU A 134 7.39 -4.67 -6.35
CA GLU A 134 8.18 -4.16 -7.47
C GLU A 134 7.95 -5.06 -8.68
N LYS A 135 7.65 -4.45 -9.82
CA LYS A 135 7.63 -5.13 -11.11
C LYS A 135 8.72 -4.50 -11.97
N LEU A 136 9.67 -5.33 -12.41
CA LEU A 136 10.69 -4.88 -13.35
C LEU A 136 10.03 -4.71 -14.71
N ALA A 137 9.91 -3.47 -15.17
CA ALA A 137 9.45 -3.18 -16.52
C ALA A 137 10.57 -3.50 -17.51
N THR A 138 10.60 -4.73 -18.02
CA THR A 138 11.28 -5.04 -19.27
C THR A 138 10.37 -4.64 -20.44
N PRO A 139 10.90 -4.38 -21.65
CA PRO A 139 10.08 -4.06 -22.82
C PRO A 139 8.99 -5.12 -23.11
N ASP A 140 9.21 -6.34 -22.65
CA ASP A 140 8.32 -7.48 -22.82
C ASP A 140 7.16 -7.52 -21.80
N VAL A 141 7.17 -6.66 -20.78
CA VAL A 141 6.06 -6.56 -19.80
C VAL A 141 4.87 -5.90 -20.49
N SER A 142 3.78 -6.65 -20.64
CA SER A 142 2.55 -6.16 -21.25
C SER A 142 1.70 -5.38 -20.24
N VAL A 143 0.71 -4.64 -20.75
CA VAL A 143 -0.31 -3.99 -19.89
C VAL A 143 -1.05 -5.04 -19.06
N ALA A 144 -1.34 -6.20 -19.65
CA ALA A 144 -1.94 -7.33 -18.96
C ALA A 144 -1.09 -7.80 -17.75
N ASP A 145 0.24 -7.76 -17.85
CA ASP A 145 1.13 -8.13 -16.75
C ASP A 145 1.18 -7.08 -15.62
N LEU A 146 0.71 -5.85 -15.88
CA LEU A 146 0.71 -4.73 -14.93
C LEU A 146 -0.64 -4.55 -14.24
N ILE A 147 -1.74 -4.65 -14.99
CA ILE A 147 -3.10 -4.36 -14.49
C ILE A 147 -4.07 -5.55 -14.61
N GLY A 148 -3.61 -6.69 -15.13
CA GLY A 148 -4.45 -7.86 -15.43
C GLY A 148 -5.04 -7.83 -16.84
N ASP A 149 -5.43 -9.00 -17.33
CA ASP A 149 -6.16 -9.17 -18.60
C ASP A 149 -7.56 -9.73 -18.34
N VAL A 150 -8.50 -9.43 -19.23
CA VAL A 150 -9.86 -9.98 -19.18
C VAL A 150 -9.95 -11.14 -20.16
N ASP A 151 -10.11 -12.37 -19.66
CA ASP A 151 -10.33 -13.54 -20.50
C ASP A 151 -11.60 -13.35 -21.35
N PRO A 152 -11.49 -13.23 -22.69
CA PRO A 152 -12.63 -12.95 -23.57
C PRO A 152 -13.68 -14.06 -23.56
N ILE A 153 -13.25 -15.31 -23.38
CA ILE A 153 -14.14 -16.47 -23.35
C ILE A 153 -14.96 -16.45 -22.05
N LYS A 154 -14.29 -16.17 -20.93
CA LYS A 154 -14.95 -16.05 -19.62
C LYS A 154 -15.88 -14.83 -19.57
N ALA A 155 -15.48 -13.71 -20.16
CA ALA A 155 -16.30 -12.50 -20.26
C ALA A 155 -17.57 -12.72 -21.12
N ALA A 156 -17.43 -13.39 -22.28
CA ALA A 156 -18.55 -13.72 -23.14
C ALA A 156 -19.52 -14.73 -22.49
N ALA A 157 -18.99 -15.72 -21.75
CA ALA A 157 -19.80 -16.71 -21.04
C ALA A 157 -20.56 -16.13 -19.83
N LEU A 158 -19.95 -15.18 -19.10
CA LEU A 158 -20.55 -14.55 -17.92
C LEU A 158 -21.51 -13.40 -18.24
N LYS A 159 -21.64 -12.98 -19.51
CA LYS A 159 -22.39 -11.77 -19.91
C LYS A 159 -22.08 -10.58 -19.00
N LEU A 160 -20.81 -10.37 -18.68
CA LEU A 160 -20.39 -9.18 -17.95
C LEU A 160 -20.63 -7.97 -18.87
N PRO A 161 -21.40 -6.95 -18.42
CA PRO A 161 -21.70 -5.78 -19.24
C PRO A 161 -20.47 -4.92 -19.53
#